data_AF-A0A0Q6L1C4-F1
#
_entry.id   AF-A0A0Q6L1C4-F1
#
_cell.length_a   1.000
_cell.length_b   1.000
_cell.length_c   1.000
_cell.angle_alpha   90.00
_cell.angle_beta   90.00
_cell.angle_gamma   90.00
#
_symmetry.space_group_name_H-M   'P 1'
#
loop_
_entity.id
_entity.type
_entity.pdbx_description
1 polymer ?
#
loop_
_entity_poly.entity_id
_entity_poly.type
_entity_poly.pdbx_seq_one_letter_code
_entity_poly.pdbx_strand_id
1 'polypeptide(L)'
;MTAVNPSATSRVQSAIRFASSRTGVDFDYLLGQAKVESGLNAAAHAGSSSASGLYQFIESSWLAVVKKHGAEHGLGWAADAIGQNGSGRYTVTDAGTRQAILSLRNDPAAASLMAAEHASDNKDALEGTLGRDATGTDLYMAHFLGLGGATKFLSAMQSNPDASGAALFPGAARANPGVFNNADGSPRSLSAIYQRFAAKLGQGADSVTETRAANLSFAAQALALDGDTTVITGNNQSATDAIAWANSTLGRLGTEKASVLRPTPETARLAYLMLARMGG
;
A
#
# COMPACT_ATOMS: atom_id res chain seq x y z
N MET A 1 -18.71 3.23 17.92
CA MET A 1 -17.73 4.34 17.92
C MET A 1 -16.64 3.98 18.90
N THR A 2 -15.52 3.45 18.42
CA THR A 2 -14.38 3.10 19.28
C THR A 2 -13.56 4.36 19.48
N ALA A 3 -13.60 4.94 20.67
CA ALA A 3 -12.81 6.12 21.01
C ALA A 3 -11.32 5.78 20.85
N VAL A 4 -10.63 6.51 19.98
CA VAL A 4 -9.17 6.42 19.88
C VAL A 4 -8.59 7.02 21.15
N ASN A 5 -7.83 6.21 21.91
CA ASN A 5 -7.21 6.65 23.16
C ASN A 5 -6.19 7.78 22.88
N PRO A 6 -6.27 8.96 23.52
CA PRO A 6 -5.38 10.09 23.26
C PRO A 6 -3.89 9.74 23.48
N SER A 7 -3.59 8.81 24.38
CA SER A 7 -2.23 8.28 24.63
C SER A 7 -1.68 7.44 23.48
N ALA A 8 -2.54 6.80 22.67
CA ALA A 8 -2.11 6.05 21.49
C ALA A 8 -1.76 7.00 20.33
N THR A 9 -2.59 8.02 20.10
CA THR A 9 -2.33 9.06 19.09
C THR A 9 -1.05 9.82 19.39
N SER A 10 -0.79 10.16 20.65
CA SER A 10 0.45 10.84 21.08
C SER A 10 1.71 10.00 20.79
N ARG A 11 1.66 8.68 21.05
CA ARG A 11 2.76 7.75 20.73
C ARG A 11 3.01 7.65 19.23
N VAL A 12 1.96 7.56 18.42
CA VAL A 12 2.08 7.53 16.95
C VAL A 12 2.73 8.80 16.43
N GLN A 13 2.26 9.99 16.84
CA GLN A 13 2.87 11.24 16.39
C GLN A 13 4.34 11.37 16.80
N SER A 14 4.68 10.92 18.02
CA SER A 14 6.07 10.94 18.50
C SER A 14 6.97 10.02 17.69
N ALA A 15 6.49 8.81 17.34
CA ALA A 15 7.20 7.89 16.46
C ALA A 15 7.42 8.47 15.05
N ILE A 16 6.42 9.15 14.49
CA ILE A 16 6.52 9.80 13.18
C ILE A 16 7.54 10.96 13.22
N ARG A 17 7.52 11.79 14.28
CA ARG A 17 8.53 12.86 14.47
C ARG A 17 9.94 12.29 14.58
N PHE A 18 10.10 11.22 15.35
CA PHE A 18 11.38 10.55 15.50
C PHE A 18 11.90 10.03 14.16
N ALA A 19 11.07 9.33 13.39
CA ALA A 19 11.44 8.82 12.08
C ALA A 19 11.82 9.95 11.11
N SER A 20 11.02 11.02 11.04
CA SER A 20 11.32 12.22 10.25
C SER A 20 12.69 12.80 10.59
N SER A 21 12.99 12.98 11.88
CA SER A 21 14.29 13.52 12.33
C SER A 21 15.46 12.59 12.01
N ARG A 22 15.22 11.28 11.90
CA ARG A 22 16.27 10.29 11.71
C ARG A 22 16.67 10.13 10.25
N THR A 23 15.72 10.21 9.33
CA THR A 23 15.94 9.98 7.89
C THR A 23 15.95 11.25 7.06
N GLY A 24 15.49 12.38 7.61
CA GLY A 24 15.35 13.64 6.88
C GLY A 24 14.10 13.74 6.02
N VAL A 25 13.22 12.73 6.03
CA VAL A 25 11.90 12.81 5.38
C VAL A 25 10.98 13.72 6.19
N ASP A 26 10.20 14.54 5.50
CA ASP A 26 9.31 15.52 6.11
C ASP A 26 8.24 14.89 7.04
N PHE A 27 8.03 15.52 8.19
CA PHE A 27 7.07 15.05 9.21
C PHE A 27 5.63 15.08 8.69
N ASP A 28 5.23 16.15 8.01
CA ASP A 28 3.85 16.33 7.55
C ASP A 28 3.53 15.35 6.42
N TYR A 29 4.50 15.04 5.55
CA TYR A 29 4.39 13.94 4.59
C TYR A 29 4.11 12.60 5.28
N LEU A 30 4.94 12.20 6.24
CA LEU A 30 4.79 10.91 6.94
C LEU A 30 3.49 10.84 7.75
N LEU A 31 3.08 11.95 8.36
CA LEU A 31 1.81 12.05 9.08
C LEU A 31 0.61 11.97 8.12
N GLY A 32 0.69 12.66 6.98
CA GLY A 32 -0.33 12.62 5.93
C GLY A 32 -0.53 11.21 5.38
N GLN A 33 0.57 10.51 5.09
CA GLN A 33 0.52 9.12 4.62
C GLN A 33 -0.11 8.19 5.66
N ALA A 34 0.28 8.27 6.94
CA ALA A 34 -0.31 7.46 7.99
C ALA A 34 -1.81 7.73 8.20
N LYS A 35 -2.27 8.99 8.03
CA LYS A 35 -3.70 9.34 8.05
C LYS A 35 -4.46 8.71 6.89
N VAL A 36 -3.92 8.79 5.67
CA VAL A 36 -4.56 8.23 4.46
C VAL A 36 -4.63 6.71 4.52
N GLU A 37 -3.56 6.04 4.96
CA GLU A 37 -3.46 4.59 4.90
C GLU A 37 -4.26 3.87 6.01
N SER A 38 -4.24 4.42 7.22
CA SER A 38 -4.82 3.74 8.40
C SER A 38 -5.68 4.64 9.29
N GLY A 39 -5.77 5.95 9.02
CA GLY A 39 -6.38 6.89 9.97
C GLY A 39 -5.60 6.98 11.28
N LEU A 40 -4.27 6.81 11.24
CA LEU A 40 -3.37 6.71 12.41
C LEU A 40 -3.60 5.48 13.30
N ASN A 41 -4.24 4.43 12.77
CA ASN A 41 -4.44 3.18 13.49
C ASN A 41 -3.29 2.19 13.24
N ALA A 42 -2.39 2.07 14.21
CA ALA A 42 -1.25 1.14 14.13
C ALA A 42 -1.66 -0.35 14.10
N ALA A 43 -2.90 -0.70 14.45
CA ALA A 43 -3.42 -2.06 14.36
C ALA A 43 -4.29 -2.29 13.10
N ALA A 44 -4.32 -1.34 12.15
CA ALA A 44 -5.10 -1.47 10.93
C ALA A 44 -4.64 -2.66 10.09
N HIS A 45 -5.58 -3.41 9.54
CA HIS A 45 -5.32 -4.53 8.64
C HIS A 45 -6.30 -4.48 7.46
N ALA A 46 -5.81 -4.69 6.25
CA ALA A 46 -6.65 -4.78 5.05
C ALA A 46 -7.20 -6.20 4.88
N GLY A 47 -8.53 -6.35 4.70
CA GLY A 47 -9.15 -7.67 4.56
C GLY A 47 -8.83 -8.41 3.24
N SER A 48 -8.25 -7.73 2.25
CA SER A 48 -7.98 -8.26 0.91
C SER A 48 -6.49 -8.47 0.61
N SER A 49 -5.58 -8.13 1.52
CA SER A 49 -4.13 -8.22 1.30
C SER A 49 -3.36 -8.42 2.61
N SER A 50 -2.04 -8.57 2.53
CA SER A 50 -1.16 -8.64 3.71
C SER A 50 -0.84 -7.27 4.33
N ALA A 51 -1.45 -6.19 3.82
CA ALA A 51 -1.24 -4.84 4.31
C ALA A 51 -1.67 -4.69 5.78
N SER A 52 -0.74 -4.22 6.61
CA SER A 52 -0.95 -3.99 8.04
C SER A 52 -0.21 -2.75 8.55
N GLY A 53 -0.66 -2.22 9.68
CA GLY A 53 0.03 -1.16 10.40
C GLY A 53 -0.32 0.26 9.95
N LEU A 54 0.39 1.24 10.52
CA LEU A 54 0.19 2.67 10.25
C LEU A 54 0.25 3.03 8.75
N TYR A 55 1.17 2.38 8.03
CA TYR A 55 1.49 2.65 6.64
C TYR A 55 1.02 1.55 5.68
N GLN A 56 0.24 0.58 6.17
CA GLN A 56 -0.34 -0.50 5.35
C GLN A 56 0.68 -1.25 4.48
N PHE A 57 1.88 -1.49 5.03
CA PHE A 57 2.92 -2.27 4.35
C PHE A 57 2.45 -3.69 4.05
N ILE A 58 2.50 -4.09 2.79
CA ILE A 58 2.40 -5.50 2.41
C ILE A 58 3.70 -6.25 2.77
N GLU A 59 3.62 -7.57 2.86
CA GLU A 59 4.75 -8.41 3.26
C GLU A 59 6.01 -8.25 2.42
N SER A 60 5.90 -8.35 1.10
CA SER A 60 7.09 -8.27 0.24
C SER A 60 7.86 -6.96 0.42
N SER A 61 7.14 -5.83 0.45
CA SER A 61 7.74 -4.50 0.63
C SER A 61 8.30 -4.33 2.04
N TRP A 62 7.59 -4.83 3.07
CA TRP A 62 8.08 -4.80 4.45
C TRP A 62 9.41 -5.54 4.60
N LEU A 63 9.49 -6.76 4.10
CA LEU A 63 10.72 -7.55 4.18
C LEU A 63 11.87 -6.90 3.40
N ALA A 64 11.60 -6.28 2.25
CA ALA A 64 12.61 -5.55 1.48
C ALA A 64 13.20 -4.37 2.27
N VAL A 65 12.34 -3.53 2.85
CA VAL A 65 12.77 -2.34 3.60
C VAL A 65 13.48 -2.74 4.89
N VAL A 66 12.96 -3.71 5.64
CA VAL A 66 13.63 -4.21 6.85
C VAL A 66 14.97 -4.85 6.52
N LYS A 67 15.08 -5.61 5.42
CA LYS A 67 16.36 -6.18 5.00
C LYS A 67 17.40 -5.10 4.73
N LYS A 68 16.99 -4.02 4.07
CA LYS A 68 17.89 -2.94 3.67
C LYS A 68 18.30 -2.05 4.84
N HIS A 69 17.34 -1.64 5.66
CA HIS A 69 17.52 -0.55 6.64
C HIS A 69 17.38 -0.99 8.10
N GLY A 70 16.85 -2.19 8.35
CA GLY A 70 16.52 -2.63 9.71
C GLY A 70 17.69 -2.56 10.68
N ALA A 71 18.90 -2.95 10.24
CA ALA A 71 20.10 -2.91 11.08
C ALA A 71 20.43 -1.51 11.59
N GLU A 72 20.24 -0.47 10.78
CA GLU A 72 20.52 0.93 11.12
C GLU A 72 19.63 1.47 12.24
N HIS A 73 18.50 0.81 12.47
CA HIS A 73 17.46 1.18 13.42
C HIS A 73 17.28 0.15 14.55
N GLY A 74 18.28 -0.69 14.80
CA GLY A 74 18.26 -1.67 15.89
C GLY A 74 17.45 -2.94 15.60
N LEU A 75 17.03 -3.15 14.34
CA LEU A 75 16.35 -4.35 13.85
C LEU A 75 17.31 -5.28 13.10
N GLY A 76 18.60 -5.29 13.47
CA GLY A 76 19.62 -6.14 12.82
C GLY A 76 19.24 -7.62 12.82
N TRP A 77 18.72 -8.13 13.93
CA TRP A 77 18.21 -9.50 14.03
C TRP A 77 17.14 -9.84 12.97
N ALA A 78 16.28 -8.85 12.62
CA ALA A 78 15.24 -9.03 11.62
C ALA A 78 15.83 -8.97 10.22
N ALA A 79 16.71 -8.00 9.95
CA ALA A 79 17.40 -7.85 8.68
C ALA A 79 18.25 -9.09 8.33
N ASP A 80 18.94 -9.67 9.32
CA ASP A 80 19.78 -10.85 9.15
C ASP A 80 18.97 -12.11 8.85
N ALA A 81 17.79 -12.25 9.47
CA ALA A 81 16.89 -13.37 9.25
C ALA A 81 16.17 -13.34 7.88
N ILE A 82 16.18 -12.21 7.19
CA ILE A 82 15.58 -12.07 5.85
C ILE A 82 16.61 -12.48 4.80
N GLY A 83 16.33 -13.57 4.09
CA GLY A 83 17.08 -14.02 2.93
C GLY A 83 16.36 -13.66 1.62
N GLN A 84 17.00 -13.99 0.49
CA GLN A 84 16.37 -14.00 -0.83
C GLN A 84 16.33 -15.44 -1.34
N ASN A 85 15.22 -15.83 -1.93
CA ASN A 85 15.12 -17.10 -2.63
C ASN A 85 15.76 -17.01 -4.03
N GLY A 86 15.78 -18.12 -4.77
CA GLY A 86 16.35 -18.15 -6.14
C GLY A 86 15.66 -17.25 -7.17
N SER A 87 14.48 -16.67 -6.85
CA SER A 87 13.78 -15.70 -7.71
C SER A 87 14.01 -14.25 -7.28
N GLY A 88 14.93 -14.00 -6.33
CA GLY A 88 15.20 -12.67 -5.77
C GLY A 88 14.14 -12.16 -4.79
N ARG A 89 13.13 -12.97 -4.43
CA ARG A 89 12.08 -12.58 -3.48
C ARG A 89 12.61 -12.70 -2.05
N TYR A 90 12.38 -11.66 -1.24
CA TYR A 90 12.69 -11.70 0.19
C TYR A 90 11.79 -12.69 0.94
N THR A 91 12.41 -13.55 1.74
CA THR A 91 11.75 -14.61 2.51
C THR A 91 12.42 -14.80 3.86
N VAL A 92 11.67 -15.29 4.84
CA VAL A 92 12.19 -15.69 6.16
C VAL A 92 11.85 -17.16 6.36
N THR A 93 12.87 -17.99 6.58
CA THR A 93 12.73 -19.45 6.63
C THR A 93 11.99 -19.93 7.87
N ASP A 94 12.35 -19.39 9.04
CA ASP A 94 11.69 -19.75 10.30
C ASP A 94 10.34 -19.04 10.45
N ALA A 95 9.27 -19.80 10.67
CA ALA A 95 7.91 -19.27 10.70
C ALA A 95 7.65 -18.35 11.91
N GLY A 96 8.24 -18.67 13.06
CA GLY A 96 8.11 -17.84 14.28
C GLY A 96 8.79 -16.49 14.10
N THR A 97 10.03 -16.50 13.60
CA THR A 97 10.82 -15.32 13.26
C THR A 97 10.11 -14.48 12.21
N ARG A 98 9.59 -15.12 11.14
CA ARG A 98 8.79 -14.43 10.13
C ARG A 98 7.60 -13.70 10.76
N GLN A 99 6.86 -14.35 11.64
CA GLN A 99 5.72 -13.72 12.32
C GLN A 99 6.15 -12.56 13.22
N ALA A 100 7.28 -12.68 13.92
CA ALA A 100 7.84 -11.59 14.73
C ALA A 100 8.19 -10.37 13.87
N ILE A 101 8.88 -10.59 12.75
CA ILE A 101 9.25 -9.53 11.80
C ILE A 101 8.02 -8.86 11.21
N LEU A 102 7.00 -9.63 10.80
CA LEU A 102 5.77 -9.06 10.23
C LEU A 102 4.92 -8.30 11.25
N SER A 103 4.98 -8.69 12.53
CA SER A 103 4.29 -8.01 13.61
C SER A 103 4.84 -6.60 13.89
N LEU A 104 6.11 -6.33 13.56
CA LEU A 104 6.72 -5.01 13.69
C LEU A 104 6.01 -3.93 12.84
N ARG A 105 5.24 -4.31 11.80
CA ARG A 105 4.37 -3.36 11.08
C ARG A 105 3.36 -2.66 11.98
N ASN A 106 2.96 -3.31 13.07
CA ASN A 106 2.00 -2.77 14.02
C ASN A 106 2.68 -1.99 15.16
N ASP A 107 4.01 -1.99 15.23
CA ASP A 107 4.76 -1.14 16.15
C ASP A 107 4.94 0.26 15.54
N PRO A 108 4.43 1.33 16.17
CA PRO A 108 4.50 2.67 15.59
C PRO A 108 5.92 3.16 15.29
N ALA A 109 6.92 2.80 16.10
CA ALA A 109 8.29 3.26 15.92
C ALA A 109 8.95 2.55 14.73
N ALA A 110 8.93 1.21 14.71
CA ALA A 110 9.48 0.43 13.62
C ALA A 110 8.77 0.75 12.29
N ALA A 111 7.44 0.83 12.29
CA ALA A 111 6.66 1.14 11.08
C ALA A 111 6.97 2.54 10.54
N SER A 112 7.12 3.54 11.42
CA SER A 112 7.44 4.92 10.99
C SER A 112 8.86 5.03 10.45
N LEU A 113 9.84 4.37 11.07
CA LEU A 113 11.22 4.35 10.58
C LEU A 113 11.32 3.69 9.21
N MET A 114 10.72 2.51 9.04
CA MET A 114 10.74 1.81 7.76
C MET A 114 9.96 2.57 6.68
N ALA A 115 8.85 3.24 7.02
CA ALA A 115 8.15 4.12 6.09
C ALA A 115 9.03 5.31 5.65
N ALA A 116 9.74 5.93 6.60
CA ALA A 116 10.62 7.05 6.34
C ALA A 116 11.84 6.63 5.50
N GLU A 117 12.44 5.48 5.76
CA GLU A 117 13.53 4.95 4.94
C GLU A 117 13.06 4.59 3.51
N HIS A 118 11.88 3.99 3.39
CA HIS A 118 11.31 3.70 2.08
C HIS A 118 11.02 4.99 1.29
N ALA A 119 10.53 6.03 1.96
CA ALA A 119 10.33 7.34 1.35
C ALA A 119 11.65 8.02 0.97
N SER A 120 12.70 7.89 1.79
CA SER A 120 14.05 8.40 1.49
C SER A 120 14.63 7.72 0.25
N ASP A 121 14.52 6.39 0.16
CA ASP A 121 14.96 5.63 -1.02
C ASP A 121 14.25 6.10 -2.30
N ASN A 122 12.94 6.33 -2.21
CA ASN A 122 12.17 6.84 -3.34
C ASN A 122 12.57 8.27 -3.69
N LYS A 123 12.84 9.12 -2.69
CA LYS A 123 13.34 10.49 -2.88
C LYS A 123 14.64 10.48 -3.67
N ASP A 124 15.64 9.73 -3.20
CA ASP A 124 16.96 9.69 -3.82
C ASP A 124 16.90 9.17 -5.26
N ALA A 125 16.11 8.13 -5.52
CA ALA A 125 15.94 7.57 -6.85
C ALA A 125 15.22 8.54 -7.82
N LEU A 126 14.20 9.26 -7.32
CA LEU A 126 13.51 10.28 -8.11
C LEU A 126 14.44 11.45 -8.42
N GLU A 127 15.16 11.98 -7.43
CA GLU A 127 16.07 13.12 -7.61
C GLU A 127 17.20 12.78 -8.57
N GLY A 128 17.78 11.59 -8.45
CA GLY A 128 18.80 11.09 -9.38
C GLY A 128 18.30 11.00 -10.83
N THR A 129 17.01 10.71 -11.03
CA THR A 129 16.44 10.63 -12.39
C THR A 129 15.96 11.99 -12.93
N LEU A 130 15.42 12.85 -12.07
CA LEU A 130 14.80 14.12 -12.47
C LEU A 130 15.80 15.29 -12.53
N GLY A 131 16.95 15.16 -11.86
CA GLY A 131 17.95 16.22 -11.76
C GLY A 131 17.48 17.45 -10.99
N ARG A 132 16.49 17.28 -10.10
CA ARG A 132 15.93 18.30 -9.20
C ARG A 132 15.45 17.63 -7.92
N ASP A 133 15.34 18.41 -6.85
CA ASP A 133 14.78 17.94 -5.58
C ASP A 133 13.35 17.40 -5.77
N ALA A 134 13.03 16.31 -5.07
CA ALA A 134 11.72 15.69 -5.09
C ALA A 134 10.79 16.44 -4.12
N THR A 135 9.60 16.79 -4.59
CA THR A 135 8.57 17.42 -3.76
C THR A 135 7.78 16.37 -2.99
N GLY A 136 7.03 16.80 -1.96
CA GLY A 136 6.08 15.89 -1.28
C GLY A 136 5.03 15.27 -2.22
N THR A 137 4.68 15.96 -3.32
CA THR A 137 3.80 15.39 -4.34
C THR A 137 4.51 14.31 -5.14
N ASP A 138 5.79 14.49 -5.48
CA ASP A 138 6.59 13.46 -6.17
C ASP A 138 6.69 12.18 -5.33
N LEU A 139 6.95 12.32 -4.03
CA LEU A 139 6.99 11.19 -3.09
C LEU A 139 5.62 10.53 -2.92
N TYR A 140 4.54 11.30 -2.92
CA TYR A 140 3.18 10.76 -2.91
C TYR A 140 2.89 9.98 -4.20
N MET A 141 3.36 10.48 -5.35
CA MET A 141 3.24 9.77 -6.62
C MET A 141 4.08 8.49 -6.63
N ALA A 142 5.28 8.46 -6.06
CA ALA A 142 6.06 7.24 -5.92
C ALA A 142 5.38 6.20 -5.02
N HIS A 143 4.74 6.64 -3.93
CA HIS A 143 3.93 5.75 -3.09
C HIS A 143 2.73 5.17 -3.85
N PHE A 144 2.02 6.01 -4.62
CA PHE A 144 0.83 5.61 -5.38
C PHE A 144 1.14 4.76 -6.62
N LEU A 145 2.10 5.20 -7.43
CA LEU A 145 2.45 4.61 -8.72
C LEU A 145 3.54 3.53 -8.60
N GLY A 146 4.13 3.36 -7.42
CA GLY A 146 5.45 2.76 -7.30
C GLY A 146 6.54 3.68 -7.88
N LEU A 147 7.79 3.42 -7.51
CA LEU A 147 8.94 4.23 -7.93
C LEU A 147 9.06 4.31 -9.46
N GLY A 148 9.04 3.18 -10.17
CA GLY A 148 9.17 3.17 -11.63
C GLY A 148 8.03 3.90 -12.35
N GLY A 149 6.80 3.75 -11.86
CA GLY A 149 5.64 4.46 -12.41
C GLY A 149 5.73 5.98 -12.21
N ALA A 150 6.16 6.41 -11.02
CA ALA A 150 6.38 7.82 -10.72
C ALA A 150 7.53 8.41 -11.51
N THR A 151 8.67 7.72 -11.61
CA THR A 151 9.80 8.15 -12.45
C THR A 151 9.35 8.37 -13.89
N LYS A 152 8.68 7.38 -14.49
CA LYS A 152 8.15 7.51 -15.86
C LYS A 152 7.19 8.69 -16.00
N PHE A 153 6.28 8.87 -15.05
CA PHE A 153 5.30 9.96 -15.07
C PHE A 153 5.99 11.32 -14.97
N LEU A 154 6.87 11.51 -14.00
CA LEU A 154 7.49 12.79 -13.68
C LEU A 154 8.49 13.19 -14.76
N SER A 155 9.25 12.26 -15.31
CA SER A 155 10.12 12.53 -16.47
C SER A 155 9.32 12.90 -17.72
N ALA A 156 8.20 12.20 -17.99
CA ALA A 156 7.31 12.55 -19.10
C ALA A 156 6.68 13.93 -18.91
N MET A 157 6.26 14.28 -17.69
CA MET A 157 5.68 15.58 -17.38
C MET A 157 6.71 16.71 -17.49
N GLN A 158 7.95 16.49 -17.04
CA GLN A 158 9.04 17.44 -17.18
C GLN A 158 9.34 17.76 -18.65
N SER A 159 9.18 16.76 -19.53
CA SER A 159 9.40 16.91 -20.98
C SER A 159 8.20 17.51 -21.71
N ASN A 160 6.98 17.07 -21.38
CA ASN A 160 5.73 17.54 -21.98
C ASN A 160 4.58 17.51 -20.95
N PRO A 161 4.35 18.62 -20.23
CA PRO A 161 3.33 18.68 -19.18
C PRO A 161 1.90 18.52 -19.71
N ASP A 162 1.66 18.84 -20.98
CA ASP A 162 0.33 18.81 -21.62
C ASP A 162 0.00 17.45 -22.24
N ALA A 163 0.94 16.49 -22.21
CA ALA A 163 0.71 15.14 -22.69
C ALA A 163 -0.45 14.46 -21.97
N SER A 164 -1.26 13.70 -22.71
CA SER A 164 -2.38 12.93 -22.15
C SER A 164 -1.88 11.83 -21.21
N GLY A 165 -2.24 11.93 -19.93
CA GLY A 165 -1.90 10.88 -18.95
C GLY A 165 -2.56 9.55 -19.29
N ALA A 166 -3.79 9.58 -19.83
CA ALA A 166 -4.50 8.38 -20.23
C ALA A 166 -3.83 7.66 -21.40
N ALA A 167 -3.22 8.41 -22.33
CA ALA A 167 -2.48 7.83 -23.44
C ALA A 167 -1.16 7.19 -22.99
N LEU A 168 -0.45 7.81 -22.03
CA LEU A 168 0.83 7.33 -21.52
C LEU A 168 0.69 6.17 -20.52
N PHE A 169 -0.43 6.11 -19.80
CA PHE A 169 -0.71 5.12 -18.75
C PHE A 169 -2.09 4.46 -18.93
N PRO A 170 -2.32 3.72 -20.04
CA PRO A 170 -3.65 3.22 -20.39
C PRO A 170 -4.20 2.18 -19.39
N GLY A 171 -3.35 1.36 -18.79
CA GLY A 171 -3.75 0.41 -17.74
C GLY A 171 -4.29 1.13 -16.50
N ALA A 172 -3.53 2.11 -16.02
CA ALA A 172 -3.89 2.94 -14.88
C ALA A 172 -5.14 3.78 -15.13
N ALA A 173 -5.29 4.34 -16.33
CA ALA A 173 -6.45 5.12 -16.73
C ALA A 173 -7.74 4.27 -16.75
N ARG A 174 -7.63 2.99 -17.14
CA ARG A 174 -8.76 2.05 -17.09
C ARG A 174 -9.15 1.69 -15.67
N ALA A 175 -8.17 1.47 -14.79
CA ALA A 175 -8.42 1.18 -13.38
C ALA A 175 -8.93 2.41 -12.61
N ASN A 176 -8.50 3.61 -13.01
CA ASN A 176 -8.74 4.86 -12.29
C ASN A 176 -9.25 5.98 -13.22
N PRO A 177 -10.41 5.80 -13.90
CA PRO A 177 -10.88 6.77 -14.89
C PRO A 177 -11.11 8.16 -14.27
N GLY A 178 -11.57 8.23 -13.02
CA GLY A 178 -11.77 9.49 -12.30
C GLY A 178 -10.47 10.26 -12.02
N VAL A 179 -9.30 9.62 -12.06
CA VAL A 179 -7.98 10.30 -11.97
C VAL A 179 -7.59 10.84 -13.34
N PHE A 180 -7.68 10.00 -14.37
CA PHE A 180 -7.12 10.27 -15.69
C PHE A 180 -8.04 11.05 -16.64
N ASN A 181 -9.35 11.12 -16.38
CA ASN A 181 -10.32 11.77 -17.28
C ASN A 181 -11.18 12.81 -16.55
N ASN A 182 -11.48 13.90 -17.25
CA ASN A 182 -12.44 14.92 -16.83
C ASN A 182 -13.88 14.37 -16.75
N ALA A 183 -14.78 15.13 -16.13
CA ALA A 183 -16.17 14.74 -15.97
C ALA A 183 -16.90 14.57 -17.33
N ASP A 184 -16.45 15.29 -18.36
CA ASP A 184 -16.92 15.17 -19.74
C ASP A 184 -16.28 13.99 -20.50
N GLY A 185 -15.42 13.21 -19.86
CA GLY A 185 -14.71 12.07 -20.45
C GLY A 185 -13.42 12.42 -21.20
N SER A 186 -13.09 13.71 -21.36
CA SER A 186 -11.83 14.11 -22.00
C SER A 186 -10.60 13.72 -21.15
N PRO A 187 -9.47 13.33 -21.76
CA PRO A 187 -8.29 12.93 -21.00
C PRO A 187 -7.63 14.15 -20.35
N ARG A 188 -7.14 13.98 -19.12
CA ARG A 188 -6.33 14.99 -18.42
C ARG A 188 -4.88 14.96 -18.87
N SER A 189 -4.25 16.12 -18.85
CA SER A 189 -2.81 16.25 -19.00
C SER A 189 -2.07 15.70 -17.78
N LEU A 190 -0.77 15.39 -17.94
CA LEU A 190 0.10 15.03 -16.81
C LEU A 190 0.13 16.14 -15.75
N SER A 191 0.24 17.41 -16.16
CA SER A 191 0.22 18.56 -15.25
C SER A 191 -1.09 18.65 -14.45
N ALA A 192 -2.24 18.42 -15.08
CA ALA A 192 -3.54 18.43 -14.41
C ALA A 192 -3.69 17.26 -13.43
N ILE A 193 -3.19 16.08 -13.78
CA ILE A 193 -3.17 14.93 -12.87
C ILE A 193 -2.29 15.23 -11.65
N TYR A 194 -1.08 15.77 -11.88
CA TYR A 194 -0.14 16.13 -10.82
C TYR A 194 -0.74 17.15 -9.84
N GLN A 195 -1.32 18.24 -10.36
CA GLN A 195 -1.95 19.28 -9.54
C GLN A 195 -3.09 18.73 -8.67
N ARG A 196 -3.84 17.73 -9.15
CA ARG A 196 -4.88 17.09 -8.33
C ARG A 196 -4.30 16.30 -7.16
N PHE A 197 -3.17 15.61 -7.35
CA PHE A 197 -2.48 14.95 -6.26
C PHE A 197 -1.89 15.97 -5.27
N ALA A 198 -1.27 17.04 -5.77
CA ALA A 198 -0.77 18.13 -4.94
C ALA A 198 -1.88 18.78 -4.09
N ALA A 199 -3.04 19.05 -4.69
CA ALA A 199 -4.19 19.62 -4.00
C ALA A 199 -4.74 18.69 -2.90
N LYS A 200 -4.80 17.37 -3.17
CA LYS A 200 -5.19 16.37 -2.16
C LYS A 200 -4.23 16.33 -0.96
N LEU A 201 -2.93 16.50 -1.21
CA LEU A 201 -1.90 16.53 -0.17
C LEU A 201 -1.96 17.83 0.65
N GLY A 202 -2.13 18.98 -0.01
CA GLY A 202 -2.21 20.30 0.63
C GLY A 202 -3.49 20.56 1.43
N GLN A 203 -4.61 19.90 1.08
CA GLN A 203 -5.89 20.06 1.79
C GLN A 203 -6.08 19.12 2.99
N GLY A 204 -5.23 18.09 3.15
CA GLY A 204 -5.32 17.17 4.28
C GLY A 204 -6.63 16.38 4.38
N ALA A 205 -6.63 15.16 3.87
CA ALA A 205 -7.32 14.01 4.49
C ALA A 205 -8.88 13.95 4.53
N ASP A 206 -9.62 14.39 3.49
CA ASP A 206 -11.10 14.26 3.47
C ASP A 206 -11.70 13.26 2.44
N SER A 207 -10.90 12.46 1.73
CA SER A 207 -11.44 11.30 0.97
C SER A 207 -10.50 10.10 1.00
N VAL A 208 -10.63 9.32 2.08
CA VAL A 208 -9.85 8.11 2.37
C VAL A 208 -10.33 6.91 1.55
N THR A 209 -11.60 6.89 1.13
CA THR A 209 -12.25 5.71 0.54
C THR A 209 -11.90 5.47 -0.94
N GLU A 210 -11.89 6.51 -1.77
CA GLU A 210 -11.54 6.37 -3.20
C GLU A 210 -10.05 6.11 -3.41
N THR A 211 -9.22 6.70 -2.55
CA THR A 211 -7.76 6.60 -2.60
C THR A 211 -7.31 5.15 -2.34
N ARG A 212 -7.90 4.45 -1.36
CA ARG A 212 -7.50 3.09 -1.01
C ARG A 212 -7.77 2.04 -2.11
N ALA A 213 -8.87 2.18 -2.85
CA ALA A 213 -9.20 1.28 -3.97
C ALA A 213 -8.29 1.52 -5.20
N ALA A 214 -7.90 2.77 -5.43
CA ALA A 214 -6.97 3.16 -6.48
C ALA A 214 -5.54 2.66 -6.21
N ASN A 215 -5.09 2.74 -4.94
CA ASN A 215 -3.73 2.35 -4.52
C ASN A 215 -3.44 0.85 -4.77
N LEU A 216 -4.40 -0.02 -4.45
CA LEU A 216 -4.24 -1.48 -4.59
C LEU A 216 -4.28 -1.97 -6.04
N SER A 217 -5.09 -1.33 -6.89
CA SER A 217 -5.22 -1.69 -8.31
C SER A 217 -4.01 -1.24 -9.13
N PHE A 218 -3.40 -0.10 -8.80
CA PHE A 218 -2.23 0.42 -9.49
C PHE A 218 -0.94 -0.33 -9.15
N ALA A 219 -0.69 -0.64 -7.87
CA ALA A 219 0.51 -1.38 -7.45
C ALA A 219 0.61 -2.76 -8.13
N ALA A 220 -0.53 -3.44 -8.32
CA ALA A 220 -0.61 -4.69 -9.07
C ALA A 220 -0.33 -4.53 -10.58
N GLN A 221 -0.55 -3.34 -11.15
CA GLN A 221 -0.34 -3.04 -12.56
C GLN A 221 1.09 -2.55 -12.87
N ALA A 222 1.71 -1.79 -11.96
CA ALA A 222 3.12 -1.37 -12.09
C ALA A 222 4.07 -2.58 -12.09
N LEU A 223 3.76 -3.59 -11.27
CA LEU A 223 4.44 -4.89 -11.25
C LEU A 223 4.24 -5.71 -12.54
N ALA A 224 3.24 -5.39 -13.36
CA ALA A 224 2.95 -6.09 -14.62
C ALA A 224 3.60 -5.43 -15.84
N LEU A 225 4.20 -4.23 -15.69
CA LEU A 225 4.78 -3.45 -16.79
C LEU A 225 6.30 -3.58 -16.88
N ASP A 226 6.99 -3.95 -15.79
CA ASP A 226 8.44 -4.08 -15.73
C ASP A 226 8.85 -5.55 -15.85
N GLY A 227 8.76 -6.07 -17.08
CA GLY A 227 8.81 -7.48 -17.48
C GLY A 227 10.08 -8.28 -17.16
N ASP A 228 10.77 -7.99 -16.05
CA ASP A 228 11.88 -8.77 -15.51
C ASP A 228 11.79 -8.96 -13.99
N THR A 229 10.58 -9.09 -13.44
CA THR A 229 10.39 -9.67 -12.11
C THR A 229 9.49 -10.89 -12.21
N THR A 230 10.11 -12.06 -12.22
CA THR A 230 9.44 -13.36 -12.20
C THR A 230 8.49 -13.42 -10.99
N VAL A 231 7.19 -13.32 -11.24
CA VAL A 231 6.17 -13.78 -10.28
C VAL A 231 5.63 -15.10 -10.79
N ILE A 232 6.21 -16.19 -10.26
CA ILE A 232 5.53 -17.47 -10.18
C ILE A 232 4.29 -17.23 -9.32
N THR A 233 3.14 -17.03 -9.96
CA THR A 233 1.84 -17.16 -9.29
C THR A 233 1.64 -18.65 -9.03
N GLY A 234 1.63 -19.05 -7.76
CA GLY A 234 1.25 -20.41 -7.38
C GLY A 234 -0.11 -20.73 -8.00
N ASN A 235 -0.12 -21.75 -8.86
CA ASN A 235 -1.20 -22.22 -9.72
C ASN A 235 -1.35 -21.44 -11.03
N ASN A 236 -0.90 -22.09 -12.10
CA ASN A 236 -0.88 -21.67 -13.50
C ASN A 236 -2.28 -21.27 -14.07
N GLN A 237 -2.84 -20.15 -13.61
CA GLN A 237 -4.12 -19.62 -14.09
C GLN A 237 -3.94 -18.18 -14.61
N SER A 238 -4.59 -17.92 -15.74
CA SER A 238 -4.44 -16.70 -16.53
C SER A 238 -5.36 -15.59 -16.03
N ALA A 239 -5.07 -14.33 -16.38
CA ALA A 239 -5.86 -13.15 -15.98
C ALA A 239 -7.36 -13.23 -16.39
N THR A 240 -7.70 -14.06 -17.37
CA THR A 240 -9.07 -14.35 -17.78
C THR A 240 -9.84 -15.22 -16.78
N ASP A 241 -9.15 -16.04 -15.98
CA ASP A 241 -9.76 -16.92 -14.99
C ASP A 241 -10.22 -16.15 -13.74
N ALA A 242 -9.49 -15.10 -13.36
CA ALA A 242 -9.85 -14.19 -12.26
C ALA A 242 -11.10 -13.35 -12.57
N ILE A 243 -11.27 -12.94 -13.84
CA ILE A 243 -12.45 -12.20 -14.32
C ILE A 243 -13.67 -13.14 -14.43
N ALA A 244 -13.48 -14.39 -14.84
CA ALA A 244 -14.54 -15.41 -14.87
C ALA A 244 -15.04 -15.79 -13.46
N TRP A 245 -14.14 -15.87 -12.48
CA TRP A 245 -14.51 -16.05 -11.07
C TRP A 245 -15.30 -14.86 -10.51
N ALA A 246 -14.89 -13.63 -10.83
CA ALA A 246 -15.60 -12.43 -10.40
C ALA A 246 -17.03 -12.33 -10.98
N ASN A 247 -17.20 -12.64 -12.27
CA ASN A 247 -18.50 -12.57 -12.95
C ASN A 247 -19.47 -13.69 -12.51
N SER A 248 -18.97 -14.90 -12.23
CA SER A 248 -19.81 -16.01 -11.75
C SER A 248 -20.24 -15.86 -10.28
N THR A 249 -19.44 -15.15 -9.48
CA THR A 249 -19.74 -14.86 -8.07
C THR A 249 -20.75 -13.71 -7.93
N LEU A 250 -20.66 -12.68 -8.80
CA LEU A 250 -21.60 -11.55 -8.82
C LEU A 250 -22.97 -11.90 -9.43
N GLY A 251 -23.04 -12.81 -10.40
CA GLY A 251 -24.30 -13.29 -10.97
C GLY A 251 -25.16 -14.12 -10.01
N ARG A 252 -24.54 -14.78 -9.03
CA ARG A 252 -25.25 -15.57 -8.00
C ARG A 252 -25.79 -14.75 -6.82
N LEU A 253 -25.32 -13.51 -6.65
CA LEU A 253 -25.70 -12.62 -5.56
C LEU A 253 -26.87 -11.67 -5.92
N GLY A 254 -27.31 -11.67 -7.18
CA GLY A 254 -28.30 -10.75 -7.72
C GLY A 254 -29.76 -11.24 -7.73
N THR A 255 -30.02 -12.51 -7.41
CA THR A 255 -31.37 -13.06 -7.38
C THR A 255 -31.57 -13.87 -6.10
N GLU A 256 -32.67 -13.56 -5.41
CA GLU A 256 -33.26 -14.25 -4.24
C GLU A 256 -33.04 -13.51 -2.90
N LYS A 257 -33.96 -12.58 -2.60
CA LYS A 257 -34.38 -12.34 -1.22
C LYS A 257 -35.34 -13.46 -0.80
N ALA A 258 -35.13 -13.95 0.43
CA ALA A 258 -35.99 -14.77 1.28
C ALA A 258 -35.90 -16.30 1.12
N SER A 259 -35.03 -16.93 1.93
CA SER A 259 -35.41 -18.14 2.68
C SER A 259 -34.45 -18.38 3.86
N VAL A 260 -34.96 -18.10 5.06
CA VAL A 260 -34.93 -18.94 6.27
C VAL A 260 -33.70 -19.84 6.51
N LEU A 261 -32.96 -19.51 7.58
CA LEU A 261 -32.19 -20.41 8.45
C LEU A 261 -31.56 -21.65 7.79
N ARG A 262 -30.32 -21.53 7.30
CA ARG A 262 -29.42 -22.69 7.14
C ARG A 262 -28.00 -22.36 7.60
N PRO A 263 -27.43 -23.14 8.53
CA PRO A 263 -26.07 -22.93 9.03
C PRO A 263 -25.03 -23.31 7.98
N THR A 264 -23.98 -22.49 7.85
CA THR A 264 -22.78 -22.82 7.06
C THR A 264 -21.69 -23.43 7.95
N PRO A 265 -20.73 -24.21 7.39
CA PRO A 265 -19.64 -24.84 8.16
C PRO A 265 -18.81 -23.86 9.01
N GLU A 266 -18.73 -22.58 8.62
CA GLU A 266 -18.02 -21.53 9.36
C GLU A 266 -18.84 -20.98 10.56
N THR A 267 -20.17 -21.06 10.54
CA THR A 267 -21.01 -20.83 11.73
C THR A 267 -21.01 -22.02 12.71
N ALA A 268 -20.81 -23.25 12.20
CA ALA A 268 -20.64 -24.44 13.04
C ALA A 268 -19.29 -24.44 13.80
N ARG A 269 -18.23 -23.86 13.22
CA ARG A 269 -16.92 -23.71 13.87
C ARG A 269 -16.92 -22.67 15.00
N LEU A 270 -17.76 -21.63 14.89
CA LEU A 270 -17.99 -20.63 15.95
C LEU A 270 -18.87 -21.18 17.09
N ALA A 271 -19.85 -22.04 16.79
CA ALA A 271 -20.69 -22.72 17.79
C ALA A 271 -19.93 -23.81 18.59
N TYR A 272 -18.98 -24.51 17.96
CA TYR A 272 -18.17 -25.55 18.62
C TYR A 272 -17.08 -24.98 19.56
N LEU A 273 -16.56 -23.78 19.28
CA LEU A 273 -15.55 -23.11 20.13
C LEU A 273 -16.15 -22.33 21.30
N MET A 274 -17.40 -21.87 21.20
CA MET A 274 -18.13 -21.28 22.34
C MET A 274 -18.54 -22.33 23.39
N LEU A 275 -18.73 -23.60 22.99
CA LEU A 275 -19.08 -24.71 23.89
C LEU A 275 -17.86 -25.26 24.69
N ALA A 276 -16.63 -25.04 24.21
CA ALA A 276 -15.40 -25.50 24.87
C ALA A 276 -14.88 -24.54 25.98
N ARG A 277 -15.57 -23.43 26.27
CA ARG A 277 -15.20 -22.48 27.35
C ARG A 277 -16.28 -22.31 28.43
N MET A 278 -17.35 -23.09 28.39
CA MET A 278 -18.40 -23.14 29.43
C MET A 278 -18.49 -24.51 30.12
N GLY A 279 -17.39 -25.27 30.10
CA GLY A 279 -17.19 -26.48 30.90
C GLY A 279 -16.43 -26.15 32.17
N GLY A 280 -17.19 -25.74 33.18
CA GLY A 280 -16.82 -25.47 34.57
C GLY A 280 -18.09 -25.09 35.31
#